data_AF-A0A532VEB4-F1
#
_entry.id   AF-A0A532VEB4-F1
#
_cell.length_a   1.000
_cell.length_b   1.000
_cell.length_c   1.000
_cell.angle_alpha   90.00
_cell.angle_beta   90.00
_cell.angle_gamma   90.00
#
_symmetry.space_group_name_H-M   'P 1'
#
loop_
_entity.id
_entity.type
_entity.pdbx_description
1 polymer ?
#
loop_
_entity_poly.entity_id
_entity_poly.type
_entity_poly.pdbx_seq_one_letter_code
_entity_poly.pdbx_strand_id
1 'polypeptide(L)'
;MMATKNESKYNWDFFNRIITDVDENWNIIQCISCGKCVGDCPASKISDFNIRKIVEKVLIGDESILKEEDIWYCFLCNKCSKICPKEGINIPLFILSLRNEAFKKGYNIPQLKKYVKMCKRFLENGTVMKESDLPSERIEEIKKICEFARIKYLHKASKKNIGIEE
;
A
#
# COMPACT_ATOMS: atom_id res chain seq x y z
N MET A 1 -16.96 36.43 3.18
CA MET A 1 -16.81 35.52 2.02
C MET A 1 -17.60 34.27 2.31
N MET A 2 -18.67 34.05 1.54
CA MET A 2 -19.58 32.92 1.68
C MET A 2 -18.87 31.65 1.20
N ALA A 3 -18.59 30.71 2.12
CA ALA A 3 -18.24 29.36 1.73
C ALA A 3 -19.52 28.68 1.23
N THR A 4 -19.59 28.46 -0.07
CA THR A 4 -20.63 27.70 -0.75
C THR A 4 -20.67 26.30 -0.14
N LYS A 5 -21.75 26.00 0.59
CA LYS A 5 -22.10 24.63 1.01
C LYS A 5 -22.23 23.79 -0.25
N ASN A 6 -21.21 23.02 -0.57
CA ASN A 6 -21.31 21.95 -1.55
C ASN A 6 -22.05 20.81 -0.82
N GLU A 7 -23.36 20.68 -1.05
CA GLU A 7 -24.14 19.54 -0.59
C GLU A 7 -23.70 18.30 -1.37
N SER A 8 -22.52 17.75 -1.04
CA SER A 8 -22.07 16.50 -1.62
C SER A 8 -22.89 15.37 -1.02
N LYS A 9 -23.81 14.82 -1.82
CA LYS A 9 -24.43 13.52 -1.56
C LYS A 9 -23.33 12.52 -1.18
N TYR A 10 -23.38 12.02 0.05
CA TYR A 10 -22.40 11.06 0.57
C TYR A 10 -22.27 9.86 -0.38
N ASN A 11 -21.04 9.48 -0.73
CA ASN A 11 -20.79 8.37 -1.64
C ASN A 11 -20.79 7.04 -0.88
N TRP A 12 -22.00 6.52 -0.63
CA TRP A 12 -22.19 5.24 0.05
C TRP A 12 -21.55 4.08 -0.70
N ASP A 13 -21.57 4.10 -2.02
CA ASP A 13 -21.01 3.03 -2.83
C ASP A 13 -19.49 2.93 -2.63
N PHE A 14 -18.79 4.06 -2.63
CA PHE A 14 -17.36 4.11 -2.33
C PHE A 14 -17.06 3.64 -0.91
N PHE A 15 -17.77 4.18 0.08
CA PHE A 15 -17.57 3.82 1.47
C PHE A 15 -17.78 2.31 1.70
N ASN A 16 -18.88 1.76 1.19
CA ASN A 16 -19.18 0.33 1.29
C ASN A 16 -18.11 -0.53 0.64
N ARG A 17 -17.64 -0.19 -0.58
CA ARG A 17 -16.56 -0.94 -1.24
C ARG A 17 -15.29 -1.04 -0.38
N ILE A 18 -14.95 0.01 0.37
CA ILE A 18 -13.75 0.01 1.22
C ILE A 18 -13.96 -0.80 2.49
N ILE A 19 -15.07 -0.61 3.20
CA ILE A 19 -15.30 -1.24 4.51
C ILE A 19 -15.70 -2.71 4.41
N THR A 20 -16.23 -3.17 3.27
CA THR A 20 -16.62 -4.57 3.07
C THR A 20 -15.61 -5.39 2.28
N ASP A 21 -14.48 -4.82 1.86
CA ASP A 21 -13.40 -5.56 1.17
C ASP A 21 -12.77 -6.62 2.09
N VAL A 22 -12.69 -6.31 3.38
CA VAL A 22 -12.20 -7.20 4.45
C VAL A 22 -12.98 -6.89 5.73
N ASP A 23 -13.39 -7.91 6.49
CA ASP A 23 -14.28 -7.74 7.65
C ASP A 23 -13.73 -6.75 8.69
N GLU A 24 -12.41 -6.75 8.92
CA GLU A 24 -11.75 -5.86 9.88
C GLU A 24 -11.80 -4.38 9.47
N ASN A 25 -12.00 -4.07 8.18
CA ASN A 25 -12.11 -2.68 7.74
C ASN A 25 -13.36 -2.00 8.30
N TRP A 26 -14.42 -2.76 8.63
CA TRP A 26 -15.62 -2.21 9.25
C TRP A 26 -15.30 -1.45 10.55
N ASN A 27 -14.28 -1.88 11.29
CA ASN A 27 -13.89 -1.24 12.56
C ASN A 27 -13.37 0.19 12.37
N ILE A 28 -13.03 0.62 11.16
CA ILE A 28 -12.54 1.98 10.90
C ILE A 28 -13.56 3.07 11.29
N ILE A 29 -14.86 2.74 11.30
CA ILE A 29 -15.94 3.65 11.74
C ILE A 29 -15.80 4.06 13.20
N GLN A 30 -15.07 3.28 14.01
CA GLN A 30 -14.81 3.56 15.41
C GLN A 30 -13.69 4.60 15.61
N CYS A 31 -13.04 5.05 14.54
CA CYS A 31 -11.94 6.00 14.60
C CYS A 31 -12.40 7.32 15.26
N ILE A 32 -11.74 7.67 16.36
CA ILE A 32 -11.99 8.92 17.11
C ILE A 32 -11.01 10.04 16.74
N SER A 33 -10.27 9.90 15.65
CA SER A 33 -9.31 10.90 15.16
C SER A 33 -8.24 11.34 16.18
N CYS A 34 -7.85 10.47 17.12
CA CYS A 34 -6.91 10.80 18.19
C CYS A 34 -5.46 11.09 17.73
N GLY A 35 -5.09 10.72 16.50
CA GLY A 35 -3.78 11.02 15.92
C GLY A 35 -2.60 10.15 16.37
N LYS A 36 -2.76 9.20 17.30
CA LYS A 36 -1.68 8.28 17.72
C LYS A 36 -1.03 7.54 16.55
N CYS A 37 -1.84 7.12 15.59
CA CYS A 37 -1.39 6.45 14.36
C CYS A 37 -0.48 7.32 13.49
N VAL A 38 -0.65 8.65 13.50
CA VAL A 38 0.22 9.60 12.79
C VAL A 38 1.54 9.77 13.56
N GLY A 39 1.48 9.90 14.89
CA GLY A 39 2.66 10.10 15.73
C GLY A 39 3.67 8.94 15.70
N ASP A 40 3.19 7.69 15.65
CA ASP A 40 4.06 6.51 15.57
C ASP A 40 4.47 6.13 14.14
N CYS A 41 3.87 6.76 13.12
CA CYS A 41 4.11 6.38 11.73
C CYS A 41 5.49 6.85 11.25
N PRO A 42 6.37 5.93 10.78
CA PRO A 42 7.63 6.34 10.18
C PRO A 42 7.42 7.10 8.86
N ALA A 43 6.41 6.74 8.06
CA ALA A 43 6.13 7.42 6.79
C ALA A 43 5.70 8.88 7.01
N SER A 44 4.85 9.16 8.01
CA SER A 44 4.43 10.52 8.36
C SER A 44 5.57 11.41 8.84
N LYS A 45 6.70 10.84 9.29
CA LYS A 45 7.88 11.60 9.73
C LYS A 45 8.76 12.08 8.57
N ILE A 46 8.64 11.47 7.40
CA ILE A 46 9.52 11.70 6.25
C ILE A 46 8.77 12.08 4.97
N SER A 47 7.45 12.23 5.04
CA SER A 47 6.58 12.56 3.91
C SER A 47 5.29 13.21 4.43
N ASP A 48 4.45 13.69 3.52
CA ASP A 48 3.14 14.28 3.83
C ASP A 48 2.06 13.24 4.21
N PHE A 49 2.43 11.95 4.25
CA PHE A 49 1.52 10.87 4.60
C PHE A 49 0.81 11.13 5.92
N ASN A 50 -0.53 11.19 5.89
CA ASN A 50 -1.33 11.38 7.08
C ASN A 50 -2.53 10.45 7.08
N ILE A 51 -2.39 9.32 7.79
CA ILE A 51 -3.47 8.32 7.90
C ILE A 51 -4.76 8.90 8.48
N ARG A 52 -4.70 9.89 9.40
CA ARG A 52 -5.91 10.49 9.97
C ARG A 52 -6.72 11.24 8.90
N LYS A 53 -6.05 11.99 8.02
CA LYS A 53 -6.70 12.67 6.87
C LYS A 53 -7.30 11.66 5.89
N ILE A 54 -6.59 10.55 5.63
CA ILE A 54 -7.08 9.47 4.75
C ILE A 54 -8.36 8.85 5.31
N VAL A 55 -8.36 8.48 6.60
CA VAL A 55 -9.53 7.92 7.27
C VAL A 55 -10.69 8.91 7.27
N GLU A 56 -10.44 10.18 7.58
CA GLU A 56 -11.44 11.24 7.55
C GLU A 56 -12.12 11.35 6.18
N LYS A 57 -11.34 11.38 5.08
CA LYS A 57 -11.88 11.40 3.71
C LYS A 57 -12.76 10.20 3.41
N VAL A 58 -12.35 9.00 3.80
CA VAL A 58 -13.16 7.81 3.58
C VAL A 58 -14.46 7.84 4.40
N LEU A 59 -14.40 8.26 5.67
CA LEU A 59 -15.57 8.35 6.54
C LEU A 59 -16.59 9.41 6.11
N ILE A 60 -16.19 10.39 5.29
CA ILE A 60 -17.11 11.37 4.66
C ILE A 60 -17.51 10.97 3.23
N GLY A 61 -17.07 9.80 2.75
CA GLY A 61 -17.35 9.32 1.40
C GLY A 61 -16.60 10.09 0.30
N ASP A 62 -15.49 10.76 0.61
CA ASP A 62 -14.68 11.47 -0.36
C ASP A 62 -13.75 10.51 -1.12
N GLU A 63 -14.21 10.10 -2.31
CA GLU A 63 -13.48 9.19 -3.21
C GLU A 63 -12.24 9.84 -3.85
N SER A 64 -12.04 11.17 -3.72
CA SER A 64 -10.87 11.85 -4.28
C SER A 64 -9.55 11.30 -3.74
N ILE A 65 -9.58 10.71 -2.54
CA ILE A 65 -8.44 10.06 -1.91
C ILE A 65 -7.79 8.97 -2.77
N LEU A 66 -8.55 8.31 -3.65
CA LEU A 66 -8.02 7.27 -4.54
C LEU A 66 -7.02 7.81 -5.59
N LYS A 67 -7.05 9.12 -5.86
CA LYS A 67 -6.13 9.79 -6.79
C LYS A 67 -4.89 10.33 -6.10
N GLU A 68 -4.87 10.41 -4.78
CA GLU A 68 -3.73 10.94 -4.03
C GLU A 68 -2.58 9.93 -3.98
N GLU A 69 -1.35 10.43 -4.07
CA GLU A 69 -0.16 9.59 -3.96
C GLU A 69 0.06 9.10 -2.52
N ASP A 70 -0.44 9.84 -1.53
CA ASP A 70 -0.22 9.61 -0.11
C ASP A 70 -0.59 8.19 0.32
N ILE A 71 -1.65 7.58 -0.24
CA ILE A 71 -2.03 6.20 0.08
C ILE A 71 -0.90 5.20 -0.22
N TRP A 72 0.04 5.53 -1.11
CA TRP A 72 1.20 4.73 -1.50
C TRP A 72 2.42 4.92 -0.59
N TYR A 73 2.45 5.93 0.28
CA TYR A 73 3.55 6.16 1.21
C TYR A 73 3.50 5.27 2.45
N CYS A 74 2.35 4.65 2.74
CA CYS A 74 2.24 3.66 3.82
C CYS A 74 3.14 2.44 3.60
N PHE A 75 3.95 2.07 4.59
CA PHE A 75 4.81 0.89 4.55
C PHE A 75 4.13 -0.41 4.99
N LEU A 76 2.83 -0.36 5.36
CA LEU A 76 2.08 -1.53 5.86
C LEU A 76 2.71 -2.21 7.09
N CYS A 77 3.49 -1.47 7.87
CA CYS A 77 4.24 -2.01 9.02
C CYS A 77 3.40 -2.36 10.27
N ASN A 78 2.09 -2.09 10.24
CA ASN A 78 1.13 -2.38 11.31
C ASN A 78 1.38 -1.72 12.69
N LYS A 79 2.29 -0.74 12.78
CA LYS A 79 2.54 0.03 14.01
C LYS A 79 1.31 0.80 14.50
N CYS A 80 0.61 1.44 13.56
CA CYS A 80 -0.57 2.25 13.82
C CYS A 80 -1.72 1.47 14.47
N SER A 81 -1.96 0.22 14.06
CA SER A 81 -3.00 -0.64 14.66
C SER A 81 -2.65 -1.01 16.10
N LYS A 82 -1.37 -1.26 16.40
CA LYS A 82 -0.89 -1.64 17.75
C LYS A 82 -1.02 -0.53 18.78
N ILE A 83 -0.90 0.73 18.37
CA ILE A 83 -1.01 1.90 19.27
C ILE A 83 -2.44 2.48 19.30
N CYS A 84 -3.35 1.94 18.49
CA CYS A 84 -4.71 2.41 18.40
C CYS A 84 -5.46 2.12 19.72
N PRO A 85 -6.12 3.10 20.34
CA PRO A 85 -6.89 2.87 21.57
C PRO A 85 -8.23 2.16 21.31
N LYS A 86 -8.60 1.98 20.04
CA LYS A 86 -9.81 1.27 19.61
C LYS A 86 -9.42 -0.14 19.17
N GLU A 87 -10.18 -1.11 19.64
CA GLU A 87 -9.97 -2.52 19.31
C GLU A 87 -10.35 -2.81 17.85
N GLY A 88 -9.63 -3.73 17.22
CA GLY A 88 -9.97 -4.24 15.89
C GLY A 88 -9.71 -3.30 14.70
N ILE A 89 -9.23 -2.07 14.90
CA ILE A 89 -8.87 -1.18 13.77
C ILE A 89 -7.58 -1.68 13.11
N ASN A 90 -7.69 -2.18 11.88
CA ASN A 90 -6.57 -2.64 11.06
C ASN A 90 -6.26 -1.68 9.90
N ILE A 91 -5.40 -0.68 10.17
CA ILE A 91 -5.06 0.36 9.19
C ILE A 91 -4.31 -0.18 7.95
N PRO A 92 -3.36 -1.13 8.06
CA PRO A 92 -2.71 -1.70 6.88
C PRO A 92 -3.67 -2.33 5.87
N LEU A 93 -4.65 -3.12 6.34
CA LEU A 93 -5.66 -3.72 5.46
C LEU A 93 -6.53 -2.64 4.82
N PHE A 94 -6.96 -1.65 5.60
CA PHE A 94 -7.71 -0.51 5.09
C PHE A 94 -6.97 0.24 3.97
N ILE A 95 -5.67 0.49 4.12
CA ILE A 95 -4.84 1.11 3.08
C ILE A 95 -4.69 0.21 1.85
N LEU A 96 -4.58 -1.11 2.02
CA LEU A 96 -4.55 -2.06 0.90
C LEU A 96 -5.84 -2.00 0.10
N SER A 97 -7.00 -1.98 0.74
CA SER A 97 -8.30 -1.83 0.07
C SER A 97 -8.38 -0.54 -0.74
N LEU A 98 -7.89 0.59 -0.19
CA LEU A 98 -7.80 1.84 -0.93
C LEU A 98 -6.88 1.75 -2.17
N ARG A 99 -5.72 1.10 -2.05
CA ARG A 99 -4.81 0.88 -3.19
C ARG A 99 -5.44 0.00 -4.26
N ASN A 100 -6.17 -1.03 -3.85
CA ASN A 100 -6.89 -1.93 -4.77
C ASN A 100 -7.99 -1.19 -5.53
N GLU A 101 -8.79 -0.37 -4.85
CA GLU A 101 -9.81 0.45 -5.50
C GLU A 101 -9.21 1.52 -6.42
N ALA A 102 -8.12 2.18 -6.00
CA ALA A 102 -7.38 3.10 -6.86
C ALA A 102 -6.88 2.40 -8.13
N PHE A 103 -6.37 1.17 -7.98
CA PHE A 103 -5.90 0.37 -9.11
C PHE A 103 -7.02 -0.01 -10.08
N LYS A 104 -8.17 -0.48 -9.59
CA LYS A 104 -9.34 -0.81 -10.43
C LYS A 104 -9.79 0.39 -11.28
N LYS A 105 -9.60 1.61 -10.78
CA LYS A 105 -9.93 2.87 -11.47
C LYS A 105 -8.80 3.43 -12.34
N GLY A 106 -7.64 2.77 -12.37
CA GLY A 106 -6.48 3.20 -13.16
C GLY A 106 -5.75 4.42 -12.57
N TYR A 107 -5.90 4.71 -11.28
CA TYR A 107 -5.18 5.81 -10.62
C TYR A 107 -3.79 5.37 -10.14
N ASN A 108 -2.88 6.34 -10.02
CA ASN A 108 -1.54 6.14 -9.45
C ASN A 108 -0.69 5.01 -10.10
N ILE A 109 -0.87 4.81 -11.41
CA ILE A 109 -0.10 3.82 -12.19
C ILE A 109 1.42 3.97 -12.05
N PRO A 110 2.02 5.17 -12.01
CA PRO A 110 3.47 5.30 -11.81
C PRO A 110 3.98 4.69 -10.49
N GLN A 111 3.19 4.79 -9.41
CA GLN A 111 3.50 4.28 -8.09
C GLN A 111 3.48 2.76 -8.12
N LEU A 112 2.47 2.17 -8.76
CA LEU A 112 2.39 0.72 -8.98
C LEU A 112 3.57 0.19 -9.81
N LYS A 113 3.99 0.90 -10.87
CA LYS A 113 5.15 0.52 -11.69
C LYS A 113 6.43 0.37 -10.85
N LYS A 114 6.59 1.14 -9.77
CA LYS A 114 7.72 0.97 -8.83
C LYS A 114 7.67 -0.38 -8.12
N TYR A 115 6.51 -0.80 -7.64
CA TYR A 115 6.33 -2.12 -7.02
C TYR A 115 6.58 -3.26 -8.00
N VAL A 116 6.03 -3.19 -9.21
CA VAL A 116 6.27 -4.19 -10.26
C VAL A 116 7.77 -4.32 -10.55
N LYS A 117 8.48 -3.19 -10.64
CA LYS A 117 9.94 -3.19 -10.84
C LYS A 117 10.69 -3.83 -9.67
N MET A 118 10.28 -3.58 -8.43
CA MET A 118 10.87 -4.21 -7.24
C MET A 118 10.63 -5.73 -7.24
N CYS A 119 9.40 -6.17 -7.50
CA CYS A 119 9.07 -7.59 -7.59
C CYS A 119 9.84 -8.28 -8.72
N LYS A 120 9.93 -7.65 -9.90
CA LYS A 120 10.70 -8.17 -11.03
C LYS A 120 12.17 -8.37 -10.66
N ARG A 121 12.79 -7.38 -10.00
CA ARG A 121 14.19 -7.51 -9.53
C ARG A 121 14.34 -8.63 -8.50
N PHE A 122 13.40 -8.77 -7.58
CA PHE A 122 13.45 -9.84 -6.59
C PHE A 122 13.37 -11.22 -7.26
N LEU A 123 12.48 -11.38 -8.24
CA LEU A 123 12.33 -12.64 -8.98
C LEU A 123 13.52 -12.95 -9.90
N GLU A 124 14.15 -11.93 -10.48
CA GLU A 124 15.27 -12.10 -11.42
C GLU A 124 16.63 -12.21 -10.71
N ASN A 125 16.86 -11.41 -9.66
CA ASN A 125 18.16 -11.23 -9.00
C ASN A 125 18.17 -11.62 -7.52
N GLY A 126 17.00 -11.86 -6.92
CA GLY A 126 16.87 -12.11 -5.47
C GLY A 126 16.88 -10.85 -4.61
N THR A 127 17.05 -9.67 -5.20
CA THR A 127 17.13 -8.39 -4.48
C THR A 127 16.05 -7.42 -4.97
N VAL A 128 15.49 -6.63 -4.05
CA VAL A 128 14.55 -5.54 -4.42
C VAL A 128 15.29 -4.26 -4.84
N MET A 129 16.49 -4.05 -4.27
CA MET A 129 17.40 -2.94 -4.56
C MET A 129 18.38 -3.31 -5.67
N LYS A 130 19.08 -2.29 -6.20
CA LYS A 130 20.16 -2.52 -7.16
C LYS A 130 21.35 -3.15 -6.42
N GLU A 131 22.04 -4.09 -7.07
CA GLU A 131 23.23 -4.75 -6.50
C GLU A 131 24.38 -3.77 -6.26
N SER A 132 24.43 -2.62 -6.96
CA SER A 132 25.49 -1.60 -6.86
C SER A 132 25.74 -1.08 -5.45
N ASP A 133 24.77 -1.22 -4.56
CA ASP A 133 24.79 -0.63 -3.23
C ASP A 133 25.27 -1.63 -2.15
N LEU A 134 25.61 -2.87 -2.54
CA LEU A 134 26.02 -3.95 -1.65
C LEU A 134 27.50 -4.31 -1.82
N PRO A 135 28.20 -4.71 -0.73
CA PRO A 135 29.54 -5.29 -0.84
C PRO A 135 29.57 -6.53 -1.73
N SER A 136 30.66 -6.73 -2.47
CA SER A 136 30.80 -7.84 -3.44
C SER A 136 30.57 -9.22 -2.82
N GLU A 137 31.05 -9.44 -1.59
CA GLU A 137 30.85 -10.67 -0.83
C GLU A 137 29.36 -10.96 -0.60
N ARG A 138 28.58 -9.93 -0.25
CA ARG A 138 27.14 -10.06 0.00
C ARG A 138 26.38 -10.38 -1.29
N ILE A 139 26.80 -9.81 -2.42
CA ILE A 139 26.23 -10.11 -3.74
C ILE A 139 26.47 -11.59 -4.08
N GLU A 140 27.67 -12.10 -3.81
CA GLU A 140 28.00 -13.50 -4.09
C GLU A 140 27.19 -14.47 -3.22
N GLU A 141 27.02 -14.16 -1.93
CA GLU A 141 26.18 -14.94 -1.02
C GLU A 141 24.72 -14.97 -1.50
N ILE A 142 24.15 -13.82 -1.88
CA ILE A 142 22.79 -13.73 -2.41
C ILE A 142 22.65 -14.57 -3.70
N LYS A 143 23.64 -14.54 -4.59
CA LYS A 143 23.66 -15.35 -5.81
C LYS A 143 23.60 -16.85 -5.48
N LYS A 144 24.40 -17.32 -4.52
CA LYS A 144 24.40 -18.71 -4.05
C LYS A 144 23.03 -19.11 -3.48
N ILE A 145 22.43 -18.27 -2.63
CA ILE A 145 21.09 -18.51 -2.06
C ILE A 145 20.03 -18.60 -3.17
N CYS A 146 20.06 -17.68 -4.14
CA CYS A 146 19.07 -17.64 -5.22
C CYS A 146 19.17 -18.84 -6.17
N GLU A 147 20.39 -19.33 -6.40
CA GLU A 147 20.65 -20.55 -7.18
C GLU A 147 20.15 -21.79 -6.43
N PHE A 148 20.49 -21.92 -5.15
CA PHE A 148 20.01 -23.00 -4.28
C PHE A 148 18.48 -23.02 -4.19
N ALA A 149 17.85 -21.87 -3.91
CA ALA A 149 16.41 -21.72 -3.81
C ALA A 149 15.69 -21.83 -5.17
N ARG A 150 16.43 -21.97 -6.28
CA ARG A 150 15.92 -22.07 -7.65
C ARG A 150 14.96 -20.93 -8.04
N ILE A 151 15.08 -19.75 -7.41
CA ILE A 151 14.19 -18.60 -7.64
C ILE A 151 14.19 -18.21 -9.12
N LYS A 152 15.39 -18.20 -9.73
CA LYS A 152 15.58 -17.91 -11.17
C LYS A 152 14.93 -18.96 -12.08
N TYR A 153 14.93 -20.24 -11.69
CA TYR A 153 14.35 -21.33 -12.47
C TYR A 153 12.82 -21.33 -12.39
N LEU A 154 12.25 -21.07 -11.21
CA LEU A 154 10.80 -20.93 -11.03
C LEU A 154 10.25 -19.74 -11.82
N HIS A 155 10.93 -18.60 -11.80
CA HIS A 155 10.51 -17.44 -12.58
C HIS A 155 10.64 -17.66 -14.10
N LYS A 156 11.75 -18.26 -14.58
CA LYS A 156 11.93 -18.59 -16.00
C LYS A 156 10.94 -19.67 -16.50
N ALA A 157 10.70 -20.71 -15.71
CA ALA A 157 9.71 -21.73 -16.03
C ALA A 157 8.28 -21.16 -16.08
N SER A 158 7.96 -20.21 -15.19
CA SER A 158 6.69 -19.47 -15.23
C SER A 158 6.54 -18.63 -16.51
N LYS A 159 7.59 -17.93 -16.99
CA LYS A 159 7.53 -17.22 -18.28
C LYS A 159 7.28 -18.18 -19.47
N LYS A 160 7.95 -19.34 -19.47
CA LYS A 160 7.79 -20.36 -20.52
C LYS A 160 6.39 -21.00 -20.56
N ASN A 161 5.74 -21.15 -19.40
CA ASN A 161 4.38 -21.71 -19.32
C ASN A 161 3.27 -20.68 -19.62
N ILE A 162 3.56 -19.38 -19.62
CA ILE A 162 2.56 -18.31 -19.81
C ILE A 162 2.65 -17.68 -21.22
N GLY A 163 3.56 -18.16 -22.09
CA GLY A 163 3.64 -17.72 -23.49
C GLY A 163 4.01 -16.24 -23.68
N ILE A 164 4.65 -15.63 -22.68
CA ILE A 164 5.19 -14.26 -22.78
C ILE A 164 6.64 -14.41 -23.23
N GLU A 165 6.86 -14.59 -24.52
CA GLU A 165 8.18 -14.43 -25.15
C GLU A 165 8.46 -12.93 -25.37
N GLU A 166 9.74 -12.57 -25.28
CA GLU A 166 10.28 -11.19 -25.24
C GLU A 166 10.02 -10.36 -26.51
#